data_AF-A0A2G1MI57-F1
#
_entry.id   AF-A0A2G1MI57-F1
#
_cell.length_a   1.000
_cell.length_b   1.000
_cell.length_c   1.000
_cell.angle_alpha   90.00
_cell.angle_beta   90.00
_cell.angle_gamma   90.00
#
_symmetry.space_group_name_H-M   'P 1'
#
loop_
_entity.id
_entity.type
_entity.pdbx_description
1 polymer ?
#
loop_
_entity_poly.entity_id
_entity_poly.type
_entity_poly.pdbx_seq_one_letter_code
_entity_poly.pdbx_strand_id
1 'polypeptide(L)' 'MADQTSATDLPPAARRALEEARARREALDKAAQLPTELGGRDGPEPVRYGDWEKQGLAIDF' A
#
# COMPACT_ATOMS: atom_id res chain seq x y z
N MET A 1 1.32 3.86 -18.81
CA MET A 1 1.65 5.28 -18.56
C MET A 1 0.67 5.79 -17.53
N ALA A 2 1.14 6.13 -16.33
CA ALA A 2 0.28 6.74 -15.31
C ALA A 2 -0.12 8.13 -15.80
N ASP A 3 -1.42 8.37 -15.87
CA ASP A 3 -2.01 9.64 -16.29
C ASP A 3 -1.65 10.72 -15.27
N GLN A 4 -0.62 11.51 -15.59
CA GLN A 4 -0.22 12.67 -14.80
C GLN A 4 -1.10 13.84 -15.22
N THR A 5 -2.38 13.81 -14.86
CA THR A 5 -3.21 15.02 -14.90
C THR A 5 -2.66 15.96 -13.82
N SER A 6 -2.11 17.09 -14.25
CA SER A 6 -1.59 18.15 -13.38
C SER A 6 -2.54 18.37 -12.19
N ALA A 7 -2.04 18.34 -10.94
CA ALA A 7 -2.85 18.45 -9.73
C ALA A 7 -3.78 19.69 -9.72
N THR A 8 -3.44 20.70 -10.53
CA THR A 8 -4.19 21.94 -10.78
C THR A 8 -5.52 21.73 -11.53
N ASP A 9 -5.69 20.65 -12.30
CA ASP A 9 -6.88 20.40 -13.13
C ASP A 9 -7.92 19.48 -12.47
N LEU A 10 -7.66 19.02 -11.24
CA LEU A 10 -8.58 18.14 -10.52
C LEU A 10 -9.81 18.92 -10.01
N PRO A 11 -11.05 18.42 -10.24
CA PRO A 11 -12.23 19.01 -9.65
C PRO A 11 -12.15 18.96 -8.12
N PRO A 12 -12.81 19.89 -7.40
CA PRO A 12 -12.70 20.00 -5.94
C PRO A 12 -13.14 18.73 -5.20
N ALA A 13 -14.02 17.92 -5.80
CA ALA A 13 -14.40 16.61 -5.27
C ALA A 13 -13.25 15.59 -5.32
N ALA A 14 -12.48 15.56 -6.43
CA ALA A 14 -11.35 14.65 -6.57
C ALA A 14 -10.20 15.00 -5.60
N ARG A 15 -9.95 16.28 -5.37
CA ARG A 15 -8.95 16.73 -4.38
C ARG A 15 -9.30 16.27 -2.96
N ARG A 16 -10.54 16.49 -2.54
CA ARG A 16 -11.03 16.01 -1.22
C ARG A 16 -10.92 14.49 -1.08
N ALA A 17 -11.28 13.74 -2.12
CA ALA A 17 -11.15 12.29 -2.10
C ALA A 17 -9.69 11.82 -1.94
N LEU A 18 -8.74 12.48 -2.62
CA LEU A 18 -7.31 12.19 -2.46
C LEU A 18 -6.80 12.56 -1.06
N GLU A 19 -7.21 13.70 -0.52
CA GLU A 19 -6.86 14.13 0.84
C GLU A 19 -7.38 13.15 1.89
N GLU A 20 -8.65 12.73 1.79
CA GLU A 20 -9.23 11.72 2.69
C GLU A 20 -8.52 10.36 2.57
N ALA A 21 -8.22 9.92 1.34
CA ALA A 21 -7.49 8.67 1.12
C ALA A 21 -6.08 8.73 1.71
N ARG A 22 -5.39 9.87 1.57
CA ARG A 22 -4.09 10.11 2.18
C ARG A 22 -4.18 10.10 3.71
N ALA A 23 -5.15 10.80 4.30
CA ALA A 23 -5.36 10.81 5.74
C ALA A 23 -5.63 9.40 6.30
N ARG A 24 -6.40 8.57 5.57
CA ARG A 24 -6.63 7.16 5.94
C ARG A 24 -5.35 6.33 5.91
N ARG A 25 -4.51 6.49 4.87
CA ARG A 25 -3.21 5.80 4.80
C ARG A 25 -2.29 6.21 5.93
N GLU A 26 -2.14 7.51 6.17
CA GLU A 26 -1.30 8.03 7.27
C GLU A 26 -1.79 7.54 8.64
N ALA A 27 -3.10 7.40 8.85
CA ALA A 27 -3.65 6.85 10.08
C ALA A 27 -3.34 5.34 10.24
N LEU A 28 -3.43 4.57 9.15
CA LEU A 28 -3.08 3.14 9.16
C LEU A 28 -1.57 2.93 9.37
N ASP A 29 -0.72 3.72 8.71
CA ASP A 29 0.74 3.65 8.86
C ASP A 29 1.17 4.03 10.29
N LYS A 30 0.51 5.02 10.91
CA LYS A 30 0.73 5.38 12.32
C LYS A 30 0.26 4.28 13.29
N ALA A 31 -0.81 3.56 12.97
CA ALA A 31 -1.27 2.43 13.77
C ALA A 31 -0.37 1.19 13.57
N ALA A 32 0.27 1.07 12.41
CA ALA A 32 1.20 0.00 12.05
C ALA A 32 2.63 0.24 12.59
N GLN A 33 2.80 0.90 13.74
CA GLN A 33 4.08 0.99 14.47
C GLN A 33 4.45 -0.36 15.12
N LEU A 34 4.41 -1.44 14.35
CA LEU A 34 5.03 -2.69 14.73
C LEU A 34 6.53 -2.57 14.46
N PRO A 35 7.39 -3.23 15.26
CA PRO A 35 8.80 -3.35 14.93
C PRO A 35 8.94 -3.89 13.50
N THR A 36 9.85 -3.30 12.73
CA THR A 36 10.16 -3.79 11.38
C THR A 36 10.55 -5.25 11.47
N GLU A 37 9.83 -6.13 10.78
CA GLU A 37 10.26 -7.51 10.65
C GLU A 37 11.54 -7.56 9.82
N LEU A 38 12.61 -8.07 10.44
CA LEU A 38 13.90 -8.25 9.79
C LEU A 38 13.97 -9.66 9.21
N GLY A 39 14.22 -9.76 7.90
CA GLY A 39 14.29 -11.05 7.20
C GLY A 39 12.95 -11.59 6.69
N GLY A 40 11.83 -10.89 6.95
CA GLY A 40 10.53 -11.19 6.35
C GLY A 40 10.40 -10.65 4.91
N ARG A 41 9.47 -11.20 4.14
CA ARG A 41 9.10 -10.64 2.83
C ARG A 41 8.37 -9.31 3.01
N ASP A 42 8.62 -8.37 2.10
CA ASP A 42 7.77 -7.18 1.97
C ASP A 42 6.34 -7.60 1.62
N GLY A 43 5.37 -6.98 2.29
CA GLY A 43 3.95 -7.19 2.01
C GLY A 43 3.23 -8.06 3.05
N PRO A 44 1.94 -8.35 2.81
CA PRO A 44 1.11 -9.12 3.73
C PRO A 44 1.60 -10.56 3.88
N GLU A 45 1.46 -11.12 5.09
CA GLU A 45 1.94 -12.47 5.41
C GLU A 45 1.37 -13.55 4.45
N PRO A 46 2.22 -14.31 3.73
CA PRO A 46 1.79 -15.36 2.81
C PRO A 46 0.83 -16.38 3.43
N VAL A 47 1.04 -16.71 4.71
CA VAL A 47 0.21 -17.67 5.45
C VAL A 47 -1.24 -17.18 5.59
N ARG A 48 -1.44 -15.88 5.79
CA ARG A 48 -2.78 -15.29 5.97
C ARG A 48 -3.50 -15.05 4.65
N TYR A 49 -2.76 -14.75 3.59
CA TYR A 49 -3.33 -14.26 2.33
C TYR A 49 -3.12 -15.21 1.14
N GLY A 50 -2.43 -16.33 1.34
CA GLY A 50 -2.20 -17.35 0.32
C GLY A 50 -1.17 -16.98 -0.75
N ASP A 51 -0.48 -15.85 -0.61
CA ASP A 51 0.51 -15.36 -1.59
C ASP A 51 1.91 -15.94 -1.31
N TRP A 52 2.07 -17.21 -1.65
CA TRP A 52 3.35 -17.92 -1.55
C TRP A 52 4.23 -17.73 -2.80
N GLU A 53 3.77 -16.95 -3.79
CA GLU A 53 4.49 -16.78 -5.04
C GLU A 53 5.46 -15.60 -4.96
N LYS A 54 6.68 -15.77 -5.46
CA LYS A 54 7.62 -14.69 -5.73
C LYS A 54 8.12 -14.85 -7.15
N GLN A 55 7.85 -13.88 -8.00
CA GLN A 55 8.26 -13.92 -9.42
C GLN A 55 7.81 -15.20 -10.16
N GLY A 56 6.63 -15.73 -9.81
CA GLY A 56 6.07 -16.94 -10.42
C GLY A 56 6.64 -18.27 -9.89
N LEU A 57 7.47 -18.25 -8.84
CA LEU A 57 7.83 -19.45 -8.10
C LEU A 57 7.11 -19.49 -6.76
N ALA A 58 6.52 -20.64 -6.44
CA ALA A 58 6.06 -20.93 -5.08
C ALA A 58 7.29 -21.09 -4.17
N ILE A 59 7.39 -20.26 -3.13
CA ILE A 59 8.48 -20.27 -2.16
C ILE A 59 7.88 -20.50 -0.78
N ASP A 60 8.23 -21.63 -0.19
CA ASP A 60 8.20 -21.92 1.24
C ASP A 60 9.55 -21.46 1.81
N PHE A 61 9.59 -20.84 3.00
CA PHE A 61 10.74 -20.23 3.73
C PHE A 61 11.46 -19.01 3.10
#